data_AF-A0A1Q3PEQ6-F1
#
_entry.id   AF-A0A1Q3PEQ6-F1
#
_cell.length_a   1.000
_cell.length_b   1.000
_cell.length_c   1.000
_cell.angle_alpha   90.00
_cell.angle_beta   90.00
_cell.angle_gamma   90.00
#
_symmetry.space_group_name_H-M   'P 1'
#
loop_
_entity.id
_entity.type
_entity.pdbx_description
1 polymer ?
#
loop_
_entity_poly.entity_id
_entity_poly.type
_entity_poly.pdbx_seq_one_letter_code
_entity_poly.pdbx_strand_id
1 'polypeptide(L)'
;MTELWELVSKTEDAFPIDPVGCRAVLRQANSSTDVRNYLVGILRQLETNDLAVIPEVWRVAIPLAYRLGLDDSSSGFHIASRLRDAAICLAYPTTMKNFKDELDWVYESACGIKYSQLNVLDVEFSQTMSDFLSGYKENWKIYSRIKTASSILSKLAAFHTGKKKPKAQENYKVSDSDIQAFLHQFSRQFQSRMNGSPISDPYDLSVLKYILPDCIAFTIQLSESRQIPTIAKQKYEQIFKDFSVIPSEIYFGPAYSQSWHINRLTSHFLCTFSGGLKIPIELFIRTDLDYYIGYSNYWLYKGIQLYYSTDRQKKIYQTNFIRQVRKCRSFEEVQSLIFRDLVSGQLDIF
;
A
#
# COMPACT_ATOMS: atom_id res chain seq x y z
N MET A 1 -14.81 12.15 23.47
CA MET A 1 -14.59 11.23 22.33
C MET A 1 -13.48 11.79 21.48
N THR A 2 -12.50 10.98 21.09
CA THR A 2 -11.50 11.38 20.08
C THR A 2 -12.22 11.46 18.74
N GLU A 3 -12.15 12.59 18.04
CA GLU A 3 -12.63 12.66 16.65
C GLU A 3 -11.86 11.63 15.82
N LEU A 4 -12.55 10.88 14.96
CA LEU A 4 -11.99 9.79 14.15
C LEU A 4 -10.66 10.19 13.47
N TRP A 5 -10.58 11.43 13.01
CA TRP A 5 -9.43 11.97 12.28
C TRP A 5 -8.22 12.27 13.17
N GLU A 6 -8.45 12.63 14.43
CA GLU A 6 -7.38 12.81 15.44
C GLU A 6 -6.72 11.49 15.82
N LEU A 7 -7.37 10.35 15.54
CA LEU A 7 -6.78 9.05 15.83
C LEU A 7 -5.47 8.84 15.05
N VAL A 8 -5.40 9.36 13.82
CA VAL A 8 -4.19 9.28 13.00
C VAL A 8 -3.05 10.09 13.62
N SER A 9 -3.29 11.32 14.07
CA SER A 9 -2.25 12.11 14.74
C SER A 9 -1.86 11.50 16.10
N LYS A 10 -2.81 10.95 16.86
CA LYS A 10 -2.53 10.28 18.14
C LYS A 10 -1.77 8.95 18.01
N THR A 11 -1.61 8.42 16.80
CA THR A 11 -0.92 7.13 16.57
C THR A 11 0.31 7.29 15.69
N GLU A 12 0.23 7.99 14.56
CA GLU A 12 1.39 8.17 13.68
C GLU A 12 2.31 9.30 14.18
N ASP A 13 1.76 10.42 14.67
CA ASP A 13 2.56 11.57 15.10
C ASP A 13 2.99 11.47 16.58
N ALA A 14 2.30 10.66 17.40
CA ALA A 14 2.56 10.53 18.83
C ALA A 14 3.81 9.70 19.17
N PHE A 15 4.29 8.88 18.23
CA PHE A 15 5.41 7.97 18.44
C PHE A 15 6.58 8.38 17.54
N PRO A 16 7.42 9.33 17.98
CA PRO A 16 8.62 9.68 17.23
C PRO A 16 9.49 8.45 17.09
N ILE A 17 10.05 8.28 15.90
CA ILE A 17 10.86 7.11 15.58
C ILE A 17 12.04 7.04 16.57
N ASP A 18 12.41 5.83 16.99
CA ASP A 18 13.54 5.57 17.89
C ASP A 18 14.76 5.07 17.10
N PRO A 19 15.73 5.95 16.77
CA PRO A 19 16.89 5.55 15.99
C PRO A 19 17.81 4.58 16.72
N VAL A 20 17.88 4.70 18.05
CA VAL A 20 18.73 3.86 18.89
C VAL A 20 18.16 2.45 18.93
N GLY A 21 16.84 2.32 19.15
CA GLY A 21 16.12 1.04 19.08
C GLY A 21 16.25 0.37 17.72
N CYS A 22 16.05 1.13 16.62
CA CYS A 22 16.23 0.61 15.26
C CYS A 22 17.66 0.07 15.03
N ARG A 23 18.69 0.82 15.47
CA ARG A 23 20.09 0.39 15.34
C ARG A 23 20.42 -0.80 16.23
N ALA A 24 19.80 -0.92 17.40
CA ALA A 24 19.99 -2.07 18.28
C ALA A 24 19.52 -3.37 17.61
N VAL A 25 18.32 -3.36 17.03
CA VAL A 25 17.79 -4.51 16.27
C VAL A 25 18.70 -4.87 15.10
N LEU A 26 19.12 -3.88 14.30
CA LEU A 26 19.99 -4.12 13.15
C LEU A 26 21.36 -4.68 13.54
N ARG A 27 21.94 -4.27 14.67
CA ARG A 27 23.23 -4.76 15.16
C ARG A 27 23.17 -6.18 15.71
N GLN A 28 22.00 -6.58 16.22
CA GLN A 28 21.77 -7.94 16.72
C GLN A 28 21.39 -8.92 15.60
N ALA A 29 20.86 -8.40 14.49
CA ALA A 29 20.54 -9.17 13.30
C ALA A 29 21.81 -9.50 12.49
N ASN A 30 21.87 -10.70 11.91
CA ASN A 30 22.91 -11.07 10.95
C ASN A 30 22.43 -10.88 9.50
N SER A 31 21.13 -10.74 9.29
CA SER A 31 20.50 -10.62 7.97
C SER A 31 19.17 -9.85 8.02
N SER A 32 18.67 -9.45 6.84
CA SER A 32 17.30 -8.92 6.71
C SER A 32 16.23 -9.94 7.12
N THR A 33 16.52 -11.25 7.03
CA THR A 33 15.65 -12.33 7.48
C THR A 33 15.52 -12.34 9.01
N ASP A 34 16.59 -12.05 9.76
CA ASP A 34 16.52 -11.97 11.22
C ASP A 34 15.65 -10.78 11.66
N VAL A 35 15.79 -9.64 10.98
CA VAL A 35 14.91 -8.49 11.21
C VAL A 35 13.46 -8.86 10.88
N ARG A 36 13.21 -9.57 9.78
CA ARG A 36 11.87 -10.09 9.45
C ARG A 36 11.30 -10.96 10.58
N ASN A 37 12.08 -11.88 11.11
CA ASN A 37 11.67 -12.76 12.22
C ASN A 37 11.35 -11.96 13.49
N TYR A 38 12.15 -10.93 13.81
CA TYR A 38 11.85 -9.99 14.88
C TYR A 38 10.48 -9.31 14.67
N LEU A 39 10.20 -8.81 13.47
CA LEU A 39 8.91 -8.18 13.15
C LEU A 39 7.73 -9.17 13.27
N VAL A 40 7.91 -10.44 12.86
CA VAL A 40 6.91 -11.51 13.09
C VAL A 40 6.67 -11.71 14.58
N GLY A 41 7.74 -11.71 15.39
CA GLY A 41 7.64 -11.84 16.84
C GLY A 41 6.82 -10.73 17.48
N ILE A 42 7.02 -9.49 17.04
CA ILE A 42 6.22 -8.33 17.48
C ILE A 42 4.75 -8.48 17.06
N LEU A 43 4.50 -8.90 15.82
CA LEU A 43 3.12 -9.10 15.35
C LEU A 43 2.40 -10.19 16.17
N ARG A 44 3.07 -11.30 16.49
CA ARG A 44 2.51 -12.35 17.35
C ARG A 44 2.17 -11.83 18.74
N GLN A 45 3.00 -10.96 19.31
CA GLN A 45 2.72 -10.33 20.61
C GLN A 45 1.43 -9.47 20.55
N LEU A 46 1.25 -8.70 19.47
CA LEU A 46 0.00 -7.96 19.25
C LEU A 46 -1.21 -8.89 19.09
N GLU A 47 -1.06 -10.00 18.37
CA GLU A 47 -2.11 -11.02 18.20
C GLU A 47 -2.49 -11.70 19.54
N THR A 48 -1.57 -11.72 20.52
CA THR A 48 -1.83 -12.13 21.91
C THR A 48 -2.30 -10.99 22.83
N ASN A 49 -2.67 -9.84 22.26
CA ASN A 49 -3.15 -8.64 22.96
C ASN A 49 -2.14 -7.99 23.92
N ASP A 50 -0.84 -8.10 23.65
CA ASP A 50 0.17 -7.40 24.44
C ASP A 50 0.20 -5.89 24.10
N LEU A 51 -0.35 -5.07 24.99
CA LEU A 51 -0.37 -3.61 24.86
C LEU A 51 1.03 -2.98 25.02
N ALA A 52 1.95 -3.63 25.73
CA ALA A 52 3.25 -3.07 26.06
C ALA A 52 4.17 -2.95 24.83
N VAL A 53 3.90 -3.74 23.79
CA VAL A 53 4.68 -3.74 22.54
C VAL A 53 4.30 -2.59 21.59
N ILE A 54 3.17 -1.91 21.81
CA ILE A 54 2.67 -0.86 20.89
C ILE A 54 3.69 0.27 20.64
N PRO A 55 4.38 0.82 21.65
CA PRO A 55 5.41 1.84 21.39
C PRO A 55 6.54 1.30 20.50
N GLU A 56 6.98 0.06 20.69
CA GLU A 56 8.02 -0.58 19.88
C GLU A 56 7.56 -0.78 18.43
N VAL A 57 6.27 -1.11 18.23
CA VAL A 57 5.66 -1.23 16.90
C VAL A 57 5.83 0.06 16.10
N TRP A 58 5.43 1.19 16.67
CA TRP A 58 5.46 2.48 15.99
C TRP A 58 6.86 3.07 15.88
N ARG A 59 7.67 2.94 16.94
CA ARG A 59 8.97 3.59 17.03
C ARG A 59 10.12 2.79 16.42
N VAL A 60 9.97 1.48 16.23
CA VAL A 60 11.03 0.60 15.75
C VAL A 60 10.57 -0.30 14.62
N ALA A 61 9.53 -1.12 14.86
CA ALA A 61 9.16 -2.20 13.94
C ALA A 61 8.68 -1.69 12.56
N ILE A 62 7.70 -0.78 12.54
CA ILE A 62 7.18 -0.17 11.30
C ILE A 62 8.27 0.58 10.52
N PRO A 63 9.08 1.45 11.15
CA PRO A 63 10.23 2.08 10.50
C PRO A 63 11.17 1.09 9.82
N LEU A 64 11.64 0.06 10.55
CA LEU A 64 12.53 -0.96 10.01
C LEU A 64 11.88 -1.70 8.82
N ALA A 65 10.60 -2.06 8.96
CA ALA A 65 9.86 -2.73 7.91
C ALA A 65 9.82 -1.92 6.60
N TYR A 66 9.55 -0.62 6.66
CA TYR A 66 9.57 0.24 5.48
C TYR A 66 10.97 0.46 4.90
N ARG A 67 11.99 0.67 5.76
CA ARG A 67 13.35 0.98 5.31
C ARG A 67 14.07 -0.21 4.69
N LEU A 68 13.81 -1.41 5.16
CA LEU A 68 14.33 -2.64 4.57
C LEU A 68 13.45 -3.16 3.42
N GLY A 69 12.34 -2.49 3.10
CA GLY A 69 11.39 -2.97 2.09
C GLY A 69 10.77 -4.32 2.47
N LEU A 70 10.55 -4.57 3.77
CA LEU A 70 9.91 -5.79 4.27
C LEU A 70 8.37 -5.72 4.20
N ASP A 71 7.79 -4.55 3.92
CA ASP A 71 6.33 -4.35 3.72
C ASP A 71 5.88 -4.64 2.26
N ASP A 72 6.54 -5.59 1.60
CA ASP A 72 6.40 -5.85 0.17
C ASP A 72 5.16 -6.71 -0.18
N SER A 73 4.44 -6.29 -1.22
CA SER A 73 3.38 -7.06 -1.88
C SER A 73 3.86 -8.31 -2.59
N SER A 74 5.09 -8.32 -3.11
CA SER A 74 5.65 -9.44 -3.89
C SER A 74 6.05 -10.67 -3.04
N SER A 75 6.03 -10.53 -1.71
CA SER A 75 6.22 -11.62 -0.76
C SER A 75 4.94 -11.96 0.03
N GLY A 76 3.83 -11.25 -0.22
CA GLY A 76 2.57 -11.37 0.53
C GLY A 76 2.68 -11.02 2.01
N PHE A 77 3.81 -10.48 2.46
CA PHE A 77 4.12 -10.40 3.88
C PHE A 77 3.49 -9.17 4.56
N HIS A 78 3.45 -8.02 3.87
CA HIS A 78 2.73 -6.79 4.28
C HIS A 78 2.85 -6.42 5.77
N ILE A 79 4.04 -6.64 6.33
CA ILE A 79 4.20 -6.69 7.78
C ILE A 79 4.04 -5.34 8.45
N ALA A 80 4.46 -4.24 7.83
CA ALA A 80 4.31 -2.91 8.43
C ALA A 80 2.83 -2.53 8.47
N SER A 81 2.11 -2.83 7.39
CA SER A 81 0.65 -2.60 7.31
C SER A 81 -0.12 -3.46 8.32
N ARG A 82 0.29 -4.72 8.53
CA ARG A 82 -0.29 -5.62 9.55
C ARG A 82 0.01 -5.18 10.97
N LEU A 83 1.27 -4.86 11.26
CA LEU A 83 1.71 -4.32 12.56
C LEU A 83 0.93 -3.07 12.92
N ARG A 84 0.78 -2.15 11.96
CA ARG A 84 -0.02 -0.93 12.12
C ARG A 84 -1.48 -1.24 12.44
N ASP A 85 -2.13 -2.11 11.66
CA ASP A 85 -3.54 -2.45 11.86
C ASP A 85 -3.77 -3.12 13.21
N ALA A 86 -2.90 -4.07 13.58
CA ALA A 86 -2.97 -4.77 14.86
C ALA A 86 -2.77 -3.81 16.04
N ALA A 87 -1.74 -2.94 16.00
CA ALA A 87 -1.46 -2.00 17.07
C ALA A 87 -2.59 -0.98 17.27
N ILE A 88 -3.17 -0.43 16.19
CA ILE A 88 -4.27 0.54 16.33
C ILE A 88 -5.58 -0.12 16.76
N CYS A 89 -5.86 -1.34 16.29
CA CYS A 89 -7.03 -2.10 16.74
C CYS A 89 -6.92 -2.46 18.22
N LEU A 90 -5.71 -2.77 18.70
CA LEU A 90 -5.47 -3.10 20.10
C LEU A 90 -5.52 -1.84 20.99
N ALA A 91 -4.97 -0.71 20.53
CA ALA A 91 -5.01 0.55 21.27
C ALA A 91 -6.42 1.18 21.33
N TYR A 92 -7.22 1.01 20.27
CA TYR A 92 -8.53 1.65 20.12
C TYR A 92 -9.60 0.69 19.59
N PRO A 93 -9.91 -0.40 20.32
CA PRO A 93 -10.74 -1.51 19.81
C PRO A 93 -12.15 -1.07 19.45
N THR A 94 -12.81 -0.27 20.30
CA THR A 94 -14.16 0.22 20.02
C THR A 94 -14.21 1.12 18.79
N THR A 95 -13.28 2.06 18.67
CA THR A 95 -13.20 3.00 17.54
C THR A 95 -12.92 2.25 16.23
N MET A 96 -11.93 1.34 16.24
CA MET A 96 -11.55 0.59 15.05
C MET A 96 -12.61 -0.44 14.64
N LYS A 97 -13.36 -1.02 15.59
CA LYS A 97 -14.52 -1.85 15.29
C LYS A 97 -15.59 -1.04 14.55
N ASN A 98 -16.03 0.07 15.11
CA ASN A 98 -17.03 0.94 14.48
C ASN A 98 -16.56 1.49 13.13
N PHE A 99 -15.25 1.73 12.98
CA PHE A 99 -14.67 2.15 11.72
C PHE A 99 -14.72 1.03 10.66
N LYS A 100 -14.42 -0.21 11.04
CA LYS A 100 -14.56 -1.39 10.16
C LYS A 100 -16.02 -1.63 9.78
N ASP A 101 -16.95 -1.49 10.72
CA ASP A 101 -18.40 -1.59 10.46
C ASP A 101 -18.89 -0.49 9.50
N GLU A 102 -18.33 0.72 9.60
CA GLU A 102 -18.61 1.80 8.65
C GLU A 102 -18.01 1.54 7.27
N LEU A 103 -16.79 0.99 7.19
CA LEU A 103 -16.22 0.55 5.92
C LEU A 103 -17.06 -0.55 5.26
N ASP A 104 -17.56 -1.51 6.05
CA ASP A 104 -18.46 -2.54 5.53
C ASP A 104 -19.70 -1.93 4.89
N TRP A 105 -20.29 -0.92 5.53
CA TRP A 105 -21.45 -0.21 4.98
C TRP A 105 -21.14 0.67 3.77
N VAL A 106 -20.00 1.37 3.75
CA VAL A 106 -19.55 2.13 2.57
C VAL A 106 -19.47 1.22 1.36
N TYR A 107 -18.83 0.06 1.50
CA TYR A 107 -18.70 -0.90 0.40
C TYR A 107 -20.03 -1.59 0.08
N GLU A 108 -20.84 -1.94 1.09
CA GLU A 108 -22.12 -2.61 0.86
C GLU A 108 -23.08 -1.70 0.09
N SER A 109 -23.19 -0.43 0.50
CA SER A 109 -24.08 0.53 -0.15
C SER A 109 -23.59 1.02 -1.52
N ALA A 110 -22.27 1.18 -1.71
CA ALA A 110 -21.71 1.68 -2.96
C ALA A 110 -21.44 0.57 -4.00
N CYS A 111 -21.00 -0.60 -3.55
CA CYS A 111 -20.48 -1.68 -4.39
C CYS A 111 -21.34 -2.96 -4.34
N GLY A 112 -22.25 -3.09 -3.36
CA GLY A 112 -23.06 -4.29 -3.14
C GLY A 112 -22.34 -5.42 -2.39
N ILE A 113 -21.17 -5.16 -1.78
CA ILE A 113 -20.39 -6.15 -1.02
C ILE A 113 -19.78 -5.52 0.22
N LYS A 114 -19.58 -6.25 1.31
CA LYS A 114 -18.90 -5.72 2.50
C LYS A 114 -17.39 -5.64 2.32
N TYR A 115 -16.75 -4.66 2.95
CA TYR A 115 -15.29 -4.55 2.99
C TYR A 115 -14.64 -5.83 3.57
N SER A 116 -15.26 -6.42 4.59
CA SER A 116 -14.86 -7.69 5.21
C SER A 116 -14.95 -8.91 4.28
N GLN A 117 -15.61 -8.79 3.12
CA GLN A 117 -15.79 -9.86 2.14
C GLN A 117 -14.94 -9.67 0.87
N LEU A 118 -14.13 -8.60 0.78
CA LEU A 118 -13.31 -8.33 -0.41
C LEU A 118 -12.26 -9.42 -0.66
N ASN A 119 -11.89 -10.20 0.35
CA ASN A 119 -10.97 -11.34 0.21
C ASN A 119 -11.52 -12.45 -0.69
N VAL A 120 -12.85 -12.60 -0.78
CA VAL A 120 -13.47 -13.58 -1.68
C VAL A 120 -13.22 -13.17 -3.14
N LEU A 121 -13.43 -11.90 -3.44
CA LEU A 121 -13.21 -11.34 -4.79
C LEU A 121 -11.73 -11.27 -5.16
N ASP A 122 -10.87 -11.12 -4.16
CA ASP A 122 -9.44 -11.14 -4.36
C ASP A 122 -8.94 -12.47 -4.93
N VAL A 123 -9.47 -13.59 -4.42
CA VAL A 123 -9.15 -14.94 -4.89
C VAL A 123 -9.69 -15.15 -6.31
N GLU A 124 -10.95 -14.77 -6.56
CA GLU A 124 -11.58 -14.87 -7.88
C GLU A 124 -10.78 -14.10 -8.94
N PHE A 125 -10.46 -12.83 -8.67
CA PHE A 125 -9.70 -12.00 -9.59
C PHE A 125 -8.27 -12.52 -9.79
N SER A 126 -7.60 -12.95 -8.73
CA SER A 126 -6.24 -13.52 -8.83
C SER A 126 -6.22 -14.76 -9.72
N GLN A 127 -7.24 -15.61 -9.63
CA GLN A 127 -7.39 -16.78 -10.50
C GLN A 127 -7.60 -16.36 -11.96
N THR A 128 -8.56 -15.47 -12.23
CA THR A 128 -8.81 -14.93 -13.58
C THR A 128 -7.55 -14.31 -14.19
N MET A 129 -6.80 -13.55 -13.39
CA MET A 129 -5.54 -12.97 -13.82
C MET A 129 -4.49 -14.03 -14.12
N SER A 130 -4.40 -15.07 -13.30
CA SER A 130 -3.44 -16.16 -13.49
C SER A 130 -3.73 -16.92 -14.79
N ASP A 131 -5.00 -17.18 -15.07
CA ASP A 131 -5.43 -17.84 -16.30
C ASP A 131 -5.15 -16.95 -17.52
N PHE A 132 -5.43 -15.65 -17.43
CA PHE A 132 -5.07 -14.69 -18.49
C PHE A 132 -3.56 -14.65 -18.74
N LEU A 133 -2.74 -14.64 -17.69
CA LEU A 133 -1.28 -14.59 -17.82
C LEU A 133 -0.66 -15.91 -18.25
N SER A 134 -1.35 -17.05 -18.08
CA SER A 134 -0.88 -18.37 -18.51
C SER A 134 -0.62 -18.45 -20.03
N GLY A 135 -1.29 -17.59 -20.82
CA GLY A 135 -1.06 -17.46 -22.25
C GLY A 135 0.26 -16.79 -22.63
N TYR A 136 0.98 -16.20 -21.67
CA TYR A 136 2.26 -15.55 -21.88
C TYR A 136 3.39 -16.51 -21.49
N LYS A 137 4.43 -16.63 -22.33
CA LYS A 137 5.53 -17.60 -22.14
C LYS A 137 6.55 -17.17 -21.07
N GLU A 138 6.36 -16.01 -20.46
CA GLU A 138 7.27 -15.41 -19.48
C GLU A 138 6.85 -15.65 -18.03
N ASN A 139 7.81 -15.50 -17.11
CA ASN A 139 7.63 -15.70 -15.67
C ASN A 139 6.90 -14.51 -15.00
N TRP A 140 5.61 -14.36 -15.30
CA TRP A 140 4.76 -13.40 -14.61
C TRP A 140 4.33 -13.91 -13.24
N LYS A 141 4.29 -12.99 -12.27
CA LYS A 141 3.74 -13.21 -10.94
C LYS A 141 2.62 -12.21 -10.70
N ILE A 142 1.56 -12.67 -10.05
CA ILE A 142 0.44 -11.83 -9.63
C ILE A 142 0.46 -11.76 -8.12
N TYR A 143 0.31 -10.55 -7.62
CA TYR A 143 0.15 -10.28 -6.21
C TYR A 143 -1.07 -9.42 -6.02
N SER A 144 -1.89 -9.78 -5.07
CA SER A 144 -2.98 -8.94 -4.63
C SER A 144 -2.71 -8.31 -3.27
N ARG A 145 -3.43 -7.24 -3.00
CA ARG A 145 -3.44 -6.60 -1.69
C ARG A 145 -4.79 -5.94 -1.44
N ILE A 146 -5.41 -6.33 -0.34
CA ILE A 146 -6.47 -5.54 0.28
C ILE A 146 -5.84 -4.58 1.27
N LYS A 147 -6.19 -3.30 1.15
CA LYS A 147 -5.69 -2.25 2.03
C LYS A 147 -6.29 -2.42 3.42
N THR A 148 -5.45 -2.39 4.45
CA THR A 148 -5.87 -2.48 5.84
C THR A 148 -6.75 -1.30 6.27
N ALA A 149 -7.61 -1.51 7.27
CA ALA A 149 -8.50 -0.47 7.79
C ALA A 149 -7.70 0.76 8.29
N SER A 150 -6.61 0.53 9.03
CA SER A 150 -5.67 1.58 9.45
C SER A 150 -5.11 2.41 8.29
N SER A 151 -4.75 1.76 7.17
CA SER A 151 -4.27 2.45 5.97
C SER A 151 -5.37 3.24 5.26
N ILE A 152 -6.61 2.74 5.28
CA ILE A 152 -7.78 3.47 4.78
C ILE A 152 -8.04 4.71 5.66
N LEU A 153 -8.06 4.55 6.98
CA LEU A 153 -8.22 5.65 7.94
C LEU A 153 -7.19 6.76 7.70
N SER A 154 -5.91 6.38 7.59
CA SER A 154 -4.81 7.32 7.32
C SER A 154 -5.02 8.08 6.00
N LYS A 155 -5.53 7.39 4.98
CA LYS A 155 -5.82 7.99 3.67
C LYS A 155 -7.01 8.94 3.72
N LEU A 156 -8.09 8.58 4.41
CA LEU A 156 -9.26 9.45 4.62
C LEU A 156 -8.89 10.69 5.42
N ALA A 157 -8.11 10.53 6.50
CA ALA A 157 -7.61 11.65 7.30
C ALA A 157 -6.71 12.60 6.48
N ALA A 158 -5.92 12.07 5.54
CA ALA A 158 -5.10 12.90 4.65
C ALA A 158 -5.96 13.76 3.69
N PHE A 159 -7.09 13.25 3.20
CA PHE A 159 -8.04 14.06 2.44
C PHE A 159 -8.77 15.08 3.33
N HIS A 160 -9.19 14.67 4.53
CA HIS A 160 -9.84 15.55 5.51
C HIS A 160 -8.97 16.74 5.90
N THR A 161 -7.67 16.50 6.11
CA THR A 161 -6.70 17.53 6.50
C THR A 161 -6.11 18.32 5.33
N GLY A 162 -6.53 18.04 4.09
CA GLY A 162 -5.98 18.67 2.89
C GLY A 162 -4.53 18.28 2.56
N LYS A 163 -3.91 17.36 3.32
CA LYS A 163 -2.58 16.79 3.02
C LYS A 163 -2.56 15.99 1.72
N LYS A 164 -3.73 15.54 1.24
CA LYS A 164 -3.91 14.86 -0.04
C LYS A 164 -5.00 15.54 -0.86
N LYS A 165 -4.72 15.73 -2.15
CA LYS A 165 -5.68 16.24 -3.13
C LYS A 165 -6.16 15.10 -4.04
N PRO A 166 -7.38 15.17 -4.60
CA PRO A 166 -7.80 14.28 -5.66
C PRO A 166 -6.78 14.28 -6.79
N LYS A 167 -6.50 13.11 -7.36
CA LYS A 167 -5.77 13.04 -8.62
C LYS A 167 -6.72 13.58 -9.70
N ALA A 168 -6.41 14.74 -10.28
CA ALA A 168 -7.15 15.25 -11.41
C ALA A 168 -7.09 14.23 -12.56
N GLN A 169 -8.24 13.73 -13.01
CA GLN A 169 -8.35 12.98 -14.27
C GLN A 169 -9.07 13.86 -15.28
N GLU A 170 -8.53 13.94 -16.50
CA GLU A 170 -8.98 14.85 -17.55
C GLU A 170 -10.44 14.63 -17.99
N ASN A 171 -11.08 13.52 -17.59
CA ASN A 171 -12.39 13.11 -18.12
C ASN A 171 -13.52 12.93 -17.09
N TYR A 172 -13.28 13.13 -15.78
CA TYR A 172 -14.36 13.15 -14.77
C TYR A 172 -14.02 14.10 -13.61
N LYS A 173 -14.94 14.99 -13.28
CA LYS A 173 -14.84 16.02 -12.23
C LYS A 173 -15.40 15.49 -10.91
N VAL A 174 -14.65 14.69 -10.15
CA VAL A 174 -14.89 14.63 -8.70
C VAL A 174 -14.23 15.87 -8.11
N SER A 175 -15.06 16.79 -7.64
CA SER A 175 -14.62 18.04 -7.05
C SER A 175 -14.12 17.83 -5.62
N ASP A 176 -13.34 18.78 -5.10
CA ASP A 176 -12.98 18.78 -3.68
C ASP A 176 -14.26 18.80 -2.81
N SER A 177 -15.34 19.48 -3.24
CA SER A 177 -16.62 19.48 -2.54
C SER A 177 -17.27 18.10 -2.46
N ASP A 178 -17.17 17.27 -3.49
CA ASP A 178 -17.73 15.90 -3.46
C ASP A 178 -16.97 15.02 -2.45
N ILE A 179 -15.64 15.20 -2.38
CA ILE A 179 -14.80 14.52 -1.39
C ILE A 179 -15.13 14.99 0.03
N GLN A 180 -15.28 16.30 0.24
CA GLN A 180 -15.66 16.82 1.56
C GLN A 180 -17.06 16.38 1.96
N ALA A 181 -18.02 16.31 1.02
CA ALA A 181 -19.35 15.78 1.28
C ALA A 181 -19.30 14.31 1.70
N PHE A 182 -18.51 13.48 1.00
CA PHE A 182 -18.27 12.08 1.38
C PHE A 182 -17.68 11.97 2.78
N LEU A 183 -16.63 12.74 3.10
CA LEU A 183 -15.97 12.70 4.39
C LEU A 183 -16.88 13.16 5.53
N HIS A 184 -17.69 14.20 5.29
CA HIS A 184 -18.68 14.68 6.24
C HIS A 184 -19.77 13.64 6.50
N GLN A 185 -20.29 12.99 5.44
CA GLN A 185 -21.21 11.86 5.57
C GLN A 185 -20.57 10.72 6.38
N PHE A 186 -19.33 10.36 6.07
CA PHE A 186 -18.56 9.34 6.79
C PHE A 186 -18.44 9.65 8.27
N SER A 187 -18.01 10.87 8.63
CA SER A 187 -17.89 11.29 10.03
C SER A 187 -19.23 11.22 10.76
N ARG A 188 -20.31 11.71 10.14
CA ARG A 188 -21.65 11.71 10.75
C ARG A 188 -22.13 10.28 10.99
N GLN A 189 -22.03 9.39 10.00
CA GLN A 189 -22.48 8.01 10.15
C GLN A 189 -21.63 7.23 11.15
N PHE A 190 -20.30 7.40 11.11
CA PHE A 190 -19.40 6.83 12.12
C PHE A 190 -19.79 7.29 13.55
N GLN A 191 -20.07 8.57 13.74
CA GLN A 191 -20.51 9.10 15.03
C GLN A 191 -21.86 8.53 15.47
N SER A 192 -22.80 8.36 14.53
CA SER A 192 -24.06 7.66 14.79
C SER A 192 -23.83 6.23 15.27
N ARG A 193 -22.91 5.46 14.65
CA ARG A 193 -22.56 4.11 15.13
C ARG A 193 -21.97 4.12 16.53
N MET A 194 -21.04 5.04 16.79
CA MET A 194 -20.45 5.21 18.12
C MET A 194 -21.51 5.49 19.19
N ASN A 195 -22.63 6.12 18.81
CA ASN A 195 -23.77 6.40 19.68
C ASN A 195 -24.85 5.30 19.65
N GLY A 196 -24.63 4.19 18.94
CA GLY A 196 -25.61 3.09 18.81
C GLY A 196 -26.83 3.41 17.95
N SER A 197 -26.77 4.45 17.12
CA SER A 197 -27.86 4.89 16.25
C SER A 197 -27.81 4.18 14.88
N PRO A 198 -28.98 3.93 14.25
CA PRO A 198 -29.04 3.31 12.94
C PRO A 198 -28.47 4.22 11.86
N ILE A 199 -28.08 3.60 10.75
CA ILE A 199 -27.57 4.27 9.56
C ILE A 199 -28.55 4.09 8.41
N SER A 200 -28.70 5.13 7.60
CA SER A 200 -29.67 5.16 6.49
C SER A 200 -29.08 5.54 5.14
N ASP A 201 -27.99 6.30 5.11
CA ASP A 201 -27.64 7.04 3.88
C ASP A 201 -26.58 6.27 3.06
N PRO A 202 -26.89 5.89 1.81
CA PRO A 202 -25.96 5.16 0.96
C PRO A 202 -24.78 6.04 0.50
N TYR A 203 -23.66 5.41 0.18
CA TYR A 203 -22.49 6.11 -0.37
C TYR A 203 -22.46 6.09 -1.89
N ASP A 204 -21.97 7.18 -2.49
CA ASP A 204 -21.80 7.28 -3.93
C ASP A 204 -20.52 6.56 -4.38
N LEU A 205 -20.71 5.50 -5.17
CA LEU A 205 -19.66 4.76 -5.84
C LEU A 205 -18.77 5.67 -6.72
N SER A 206 -19.32 6.75 -7.28
CA SER A 206 -18.57 7.69 -8.12
C SER A 206 -17.43 8.36 -7.35
N VAL A 207 -17.63 8.70 -6.07
CA VAL A 207 -16.62 9.34 -5.20
C VAL A 207 -15.68 8.31 -4.60
N LEU A 208 -16.19 7.14 -4.21
CA LEU A 208 -15.40 6.05 -3.62
C LEU A 208 -14.24 5.63 -4.54
N LYS A 209 -14.47 5.58 -5.86
CA LYS A 209 -13.43 5.29 -6.87
C LYS A 209 -12.24 6.25 -6.84
N TYR A 210 -12.40 7.47 -6.35
CA TYR A 210 -11.32 8.47 -6.32
C TYR A 210 -10.60 8.48 -4.98
N ILE A 211 -11.35 8.31 -3.89
CA ILE A 211 -10.79 8.35 -2.55
C ILE A 211 -10.09 7.02 -2.23
N LEU A 212 -10.67 5.89 -2.62
CA LEU A 212 -10.15 4.54 -2.33
C LEU A 212 -10.03 3.63 -3.58
N PRO A 213 -9.45 4.10 -4.71
CA PRO A 213 -9.24 3.24 -5.88
C PRO A 213 -8.35 2.03 -5.61
N ASP A 214 -7.52 2.14 -4.57
CA ASP A 214 -6.46 1.21 -4.21
C ASP A 214 -6.82 0.39 -2.96
N CYS A 215 -8.12 0.28 -2.65
CA CYS A 215 -8.59 -0.57 -1.58
C CYS A 215 -8.32 -2.04 -1.90
N ILE A 216 -8.59 -2.45 -3.14
CA ILE A 216 -8.01 -3.65 -3.72
C ILE A 216 -6.99 -3.21 -4.76
N ALA A 217 -5.77 -3.73 -4.65
CA ALA A 217 -4.73 -3.47 -5.61
C ALA A 217 -4.09 -4.77 -6.09
N PHE A 218 -3.89 -4.89 -7.40
CA PHE A 218 -3.18 -6.00 -8.01
C PHE A 218 -1.87 -5.52 -8.58
N THR A 219 -0.86 -6.38 -8.50
CA THR A 219 0.43 -6.20 -9.13
C THR A 219 0.71 -7.37 -10.04
N ILE A 220 0.83 -7.09 -11.32
CA ILE A 220 1.40 -8.00 -12.31
C ILE A 220 2.89 -7.67 -12.42
N GLN A 221 3.74 -8.63 -12.10
CA GLN A 221 5.18 -8.45 -12.01
C GLN A 221 5.90 -9.44 -12.92
N LEU A 222 6.71 -8.92 -13.84
CA LEU A 222 7.58 -9.76 -14.67
C LEU A 222 8.87 -10.07 -13.90
N SER A 223 9.07 -11.35 -13.60
CA SER A 223 10.32 -11.83 -13.00
C SER A 223 11.41 -11.86 -14.08
N GLU A 224 12.60 -11.34 -13.78
CA GLU A 224 13.84 -11.50 -14.59
C GLU A 224 14.06 -10.62 -15.86
N SER A 225 13.37 -9.51 -16.04
CA SER A 225 13.69 -8.63 -17.18
C SER A 225 14.94 -7.76 -16.90
N ARG A 226 16.13 -8.20 -17.36
CA ARG A 226 17.31 -7.32 -17.54
C ARG A 226 17.20 -6.39 -18.75
N GLN A 227 16.15 -6.51 -19.58
CA GLN A 227 16.09 -5.85 -20.88
C GLN A 227 15.19 -4.61 -20.90
N ILE A 228 15.83 -3.53 -21.38
CA ILE A 228 15.38 -2.26 -21.95
C ILE A 228 13.88 -1.90 -21.78
N PRO A 229 13.57 -0.73 -21.17
CA PRO A 229 12.21 -0.21 -20.98
C PRO A 229 11.28 -0.27 -22.21
N THR A 230 11.82 -0.26 -23.43
CA THR A 230 11.05 -0.21 -24.68
C THR A 230 10.34 -1.53 -25.03
N ILE A 231 10.99 -2.68 -24.86
CA ILE A 231 10.36 -4.00 -25.13
C ILE A 231 9.36 -4.33 -24.02
N ALA A 232 9.73 -4.04 -22.77
CA ALA A 232 8.83 -4.15 -21.64
C ALA A 232 7.60 -3.24 -21.85
N LYS A 233 7.78 -1.99 -22.30
CA LYS A 233 6.70 -1.06 -22.62
C LYS A 233 5.74 -1.59 -23.68
N GLN A 234 6.23 -2.08 -24.82
CA GLN A 234 5.35 -2.64 -25.85
C GLN A 234 4.58 -3.86 -25.34
N LYS A 235 5.24 -4.73 -24.55
CA LYS A 235 4.58 -5.87 -23.91
C LYS A 235 3.57 -5.45 -22.85
N TYR A 236 3.85 -4.40 -22.08
CA TYR A 236 2.92 -3.85 -21.09
C TYR A 236 1.71 -3.21 -21.74
N GLU A 237 1.91 -2.43 -22.79
CA GLU A 237 0.83 -1.85 -23.59
C GLU A 237 0.02 -2.94 -24.29
N GLN A 238 0.66 -4.02 -24.74
CA GLN A 238 -0.01 -5.18 -25.32
C GLN A 238 -0.83 -5.93 -24.27
N ILE A 239 -0.25 -6.28 -23.12
CA ILE A 239 -0.98 -6.86 -21.98
C ILE A 239 -2.15 -5.95 -21.59
N PHE A 240 -1.94 -4.65 -21.52
CA PHE A 240 -2.99 -3.69 -21.18
C PHE A 240 -4.10 -3.64 -22.24
N LYS A 241 -3.74 -3.69 -23.53
CA LYS A 241 -4.70 -3.77 -24.64
C LYS A 241 -5.45 -5.10 -24.60
N ASP A 242 -4.77 -6.21 -24.46
CA ASP A 242 -5.37 -7.55 -24.38
C ASP A 242 -6.25 -7.67 -23.14
N PHE A 243 -5.85 -7.06 -22.03
CA PHE A 243 -6.63 -6.97 -20.80
C PHE A 243 -7.90 -6.13 -20.99
N SER A 244 -7.81 -5.03 -21.73
CA SER A 244 -8.97 -4.20 -22.09
C SER A 244 -9.95 -4.85 -23.07
N VAL A 245 -9.55 -5.98 -23.67
CA VAL A 245 -10.31 -6.72 -24.68
C VAL A 245 -10.88 -8.03 -24.11
N ILE A 246 -10.55 -8.42 -22.87
CA ILE A 246 -11.17 -9.60 -22.19
C ILE A 246 -12.68 -9.41 -22.16
N PRO A 247 -13.45 -10.18 -22.95
CA PRO A 247 -14.90 -10.09 -22.93
C PRO A 247 -15.43 -10.87 -21.72
N SER A 248 -16.48 -10.31 -21.12
CA SER A 248 -17.46 -10.93 -20.20
C SER A 248 -17.11 -11.02 -18.70
N GLU A 249 -18.11 -10.59 -17.91
CA GLU A 249 -18.23 -10.51 -16.45
C GLU A 249 -17.44 -9.41 -15.72
N ILE A 250 -16.27 -8.99 -16.20
CA ILE A 250 -15.52 -7.84 -15.64
C ILE A 250 -15.57 -6.62 -16.57
N TYR A 251 -16.58 -5.77 -16.40
CA TYR A 251 -16.68 -4.49 -17.12
C TYR A 251 -15.69 -3.47 -16.57
N PHE A 252 -14.59 -3.27 -17.28
CA PHE A 252 -13.63 -2.19 -17.08
C PHE A 252 -14.21 -0.85 -17.58
N GLY A 253 -14.84 -0.10 -16.69
CA GLY A 253 -15.29 1.26 -17.02
C GLY A 253 -14.10 2.21 -17.26
N PRO A 254 -14.20 3.21 -18.16
CA PRO A 254 -13.11 4.13 -18.48
C PRO A 254 -12.84 5.09 -17.31
N ALA A 255 -11.92 4.72 -16.41
CA ALA A 255 -11.29 5.62 -15.44
C ALA A 255 -9.82 5.82 -15.82
N TYR A 256 -9.58 6.46 -16.96
CA TYR A 256 -8.23 6.66 -17.48
C TYR A 256 -7.45 7.67 -16.62
N SER A 257 -6.61 7.17 -15.71
CA SER A 257 -5.30 7.78 -15.49
C SER A 257 -4.24 6.70 -15.57
N GLN A 258 -3.53 6.67 -16.70
CA GLN A 258 -2.25 6.02 -16.80
C GLN A 258 -1.20 6.96 -16.19
N SER A 259 -0.81 6.73 -14.94
CA SER A 259 0.31 7.47 -14.35
C SER A 259 1.59 6.68 -14.55
N TRP A 260 2.40 7.11 -15.53
CA TRP A 260 3.75 6.61 -15.77
C TRP A 260 4.70 7.19 -14.73
N HIS A 261 4.98 6.44 -13.68
CA HIS A 261 6.03 6.81 -12.73
C HIS A 261 7.21 5.87 -12.94
N ILE A 262 8.21 6.34 -13.70
CA ILE A 262 9.47 5.63 -14.01
C ILE A 262 9.19 4.16 -14.39
N ASN A 263 8.88 3.91 -15.67
CA ASN A 263 8.60 2.58 -16.24
C ASN A 263 7.44 1.77 -15.62
N ARG A 264 6.68 2.31 -14.66
CA ARG A 264 5.48 1.68 -14.09
C ARG A 264 4.22 2.13 -14.81
N LEU A 265 3.39 1.18 -15.23
CA LEU A 265 1.99 1.46 -15.59
C LEU A 265 1.12 1.27 -14.34
N THR A 266 0.39 2.32 -13.98
CA THR A 266 -0.69 2.25 -12.99
C THR A 266 -1.97 2.66 -13.65
N SER A 267 -3.06 1.95 -13.41
CA SER A 267 -4.38 2.32 -13.89
C SER A 267 -5.44 1.96 -12.85
N HIS A 268 -6.47 2.79 -12.80
CA HIS A 268 -7.63 2.56 -11.94
C HIS A 268 -8.74 1.98 -12.81
N PHE A 269 -9.34 0.92 -12.32
CA PHE A 269 -10.37 0.18 -13.01
C PHE A 269 -11.61 0.15 -12.14
N LEU A 270 -12.78 0.26 -12.77
CA LEU A 270 -13.98 -0.29 -12.17
C LEU A 270 -14.08 -1.72 -12.68
N CYS A 271 -14.07 -2.72 -11.81
CA CYS A 271 -14.27 -4.10 -12.21
C CYS A 271 -15.72 -4.49 -11.90
N THR A 272 -16.37 -5.19 -12.83
CA THR A 272 -17.61 -5.89 -12.50
C THR A 272 -17.27 -7.32 -12.08
N PHE A 273 -17.94 -7.88 -11.09
CA PHE A 273 -17.76 -9.27 -10.70
C PHE A 273 -19.04 -10.05 -10.96
N SER A 274 -18.97 -11.37 -10.81
CA SER A 274 -20.14 -12.24 -10.82
C SER A 274 -21.26 -11.65 -9.94
N GLY A 275 -22.48 -11.59 -10.48
CA GLY A 275 -23.62 -10.92 -9.82
C GLY A 275 -23.73 -9.39 -10.03
N GLY A 276 -22.89 -8.78 -10.87
CA GLY A 276 -23.01 -7.37 -11.27
C GLY A 276 -22.40 -6.35 -10.29
N LEU A 277 -21.65 -6.82 -9.29
CA LEU A 277 -20.97 -5.98 -8.30
C LEU A 277 -19.91 -5.11 -8.97
N LYS A 278 -19.84 -3.81 -8.64
CA LYS A 278 -18.90 -2.86 -9.24
C LYS A 278 -17.89 -2.36 -8.23
N ILE A 279 -16.62 -2.72 -8.38
CA ILE A 279 -15.59 -2.43 -7.38
C ILE A 279 -14.42 -1.66 -7.98
N PRO A 280 -13.96 -0.57 -7.33
CA PRO A 280 -12.73 0.11 -7.71
C PRO A 280 -11.50 -0.76 -7.43
N ILE A 281 -10.67 -0.95 -8.44
CA ILE A 281 -9.42 -1.72 -8.37
C ILE A 281 -8.27 -0.86 -8.91
N GLU A 282 -7.11 -0.91 -8.27
CA GLU A 282 -5.86 -0.34 -8.79
C GLU A 282 -4.97 -1.47 -9.32
N LEU A 283 -4.63 -1.42 -10.61
CA LEU A 283 -3.70 -2.38 -11.21
C LEU A 283 -2.34 -1.73 -11.41
N PHE A 284 -1.31 -2.44 -10.98
CA PHE A 284 0.08 -2.13 -11.21
C PHE A 284 0.70 -3.17 -12.14
N ILE A 285 1.36 -2.70 -13.20
CA ILE A 285 2.18 -3.56 -14.05
C ILE A 285 3.61 -3.05 -13.98
N ARG A 286 4.55 -3.93 -13.62
CA ARG A 286 5.95 -3.56 -13.35
C ARG A 286 6.93 -4.70 -13.60
N THR A 287 8.21 -4.39 -13.77
CA THR A 287 9.29 -5.38 -13.57
C THR A 287 9.70 -5.44 -12.10
N ASP A 288 10.42 -6.50 -11.73
CA ASP A 288 11.30 -6.55 -10.57
C ASP A 288 12.14 -5.26 -10.44
N LEU A 289 12.80 -4.83 -11.51
CA LEU A 289 13.67 -3.66 -11.50
C LEU A 289 12.91 -2.34 -11.24
N ASP A 290 11.74 -2.15 -11.82
CA ASP A 290 10.91 -0.95 -11.61
C ASP A 290 10.38 -0.92 -10.19
N TYR A 291 10.10 -2.09 -9.62
CA TYR A 291 9.80 -2.20 -8.21
C TYR A 291 10.99 -1.77 -7.36
N TYR A 292 12.20 -2.27 -7.66
CA TYR A 292 13.43 -1.92 -6.95
C TYR A 292 13.77 -0.42 -7.05
N ILE A 293 13.59 0.17 -8.23
CA ILE A 293 13.86 1.60 -8.49
C ILE A 293 12.77 2.49 -7.89
N GLY A 294 11.50 2.09 -7.97
CA GLY A 294 10.38 2.82 -7.39
C GLY A 294 10.47 2.88 -5.86
N TYR A 295 10.80 1.76 -5.21
CA TYR A 295 11.01 1.72 -3.77
C TYR A 295 12.27 2.48 -3.35
N SER A 296 13.36 2.43 -4.13
CA SER A 296 14.55 3.24 -3.84
C SER A 296 14.35 4.74 -4.04
N ASN A 297 13.56 5.17 -5.03
CA ASN A 297 13.15 6.57 -5.12
C ASN A 297 12.22 6.98 -3.96
N TYR A 298 11.30 6.11 -3.55
CA TYR A 298 10.50 6.32 -2.34
C TYR A 298 11.39 6.44 -1.09
N TRP A 299 12.39 5.57 -0.93
CA TRP A 299 13.38 5.65 0.15
C TRP A 299 14.14 6.97 0.14
N LEU A 300 14.56 7.45 -1.04
CA LEU A 300 15.28 8.71 -1.20
C LEU A 300 14.43 9.96 -0.91
N TYR A 301 13.13 9.91 -1.25
CA TYR A 301 12.22 11.05 -1.06
C TYR A 301 11.54 11.09 0.32
N LYS A 302 11.37 9.94 0.98
CA LYS A 302 10.56 9.80 2.20
C LYS A 302 11.31 9.29 3.44
N GLY A 303 12.64 9.07 3.40
CA GLY A 303 13.39 9.14 4.65
C GLY A 303 14.75 8.46 4.79
N ILE A 304 15.32 7.75 3.82
CA ILE A 304 16.73 7.32 3.96
C ILE A 304 17.61 8.55 3.71
N GLN A 305 17.99 9.23 4.79
CA GLN A 305 19.02 10.25 4.70
C GLN A 305 20.38 9.59 4.53
N LEU A 306 21.17 10.19 3.67
CA LEU A 306 22.52 9.75 3.40
C LEU A 306 23.45 10.63 4.23
N TYR A 307 24.21 10.01 5.13
CA TYR A 307 25.16 10.74 5.96
C TYR A 307 26.41 11.08 5.15
N TYR A 308 26.40 12.25 4.52
CA TYR A 308 27.55 12.77 3.80
C TYR A 308 27.83 14.22 4.19
N SER A 309 29.10 14.53 4.36
CA SER A 309 29.56 15.88 4.71
C SER A 309 29.24 16.93 3.64
N THR A 310 28.87 16.51 2.41
CA THR A 310 28.55 17.41 1.29
C THR A 310 27.48 16.82 0.35
N ASP A 311 26.71 17.69 -0.31
CA ASP A 311 25.74 17.30 -1.36
C ASP A 311 26.39 16.53 -2.52
N ARG A 312 27.65 16.84 -2.82
CA ARG A 312 28.42 16.15 -3.88
C ARG A 312 28.65 14.69 -3.52
N GLN A 313 29.08 14.40 -2.29
CA GLN A 313 29.29 13.02 -1.81
C GLN A 313 27.96 12.25 -1.78
N LYS A 314 26.88 12.90 -1.33
CA LYS A 314 25.51 12.35 -1.38
C LYS A 314 25.13 11.91 -2.79
N LYS A 315 25.30 12.78 -3.78
CA LYS A 315 24.98 12.47 -5.19
C LYS A 315 25.84 11.35 -5.77
N ILE A 316 27.12 11.30 -5.43
CA ILE A 316 28.03 10.23 -5.86
C ILE A 316 27.58 8.89 -5.29
N TYR A 317 27.33 8.82 -3.98
CA TYR A 317 26.86 7.58 -3.37
C TYR A 317 25.50 7.16 -3.91
N GLN A 318 24.53 8.08 -4.04
CA GLN A 318 23.23 7.77 -4.67
C GLN A 318 23.41 7.11 -6.04
N THR A 319 24.27 7.69 -6.87
CA THR A 319 24.55 7.16 -8.20
C THR A 319 25.16 5.76 -8.13
N ASN A 320 26.09 5.54 -7.21
CA ASN A 320 26.74 4.24 -7.03
C ASN A 320 25.80 3.19 -6.42
N PHE A 321 24.98 3.55 -5.44
CA PHE A 321 23.97 2.69 -4.83
C PHE A 321 22.94 2.25 -5.87
N ILE A 322 22.39 3.18 -6.66
CA ILE A 322 21.47 2.85 -7.76
C ILE A 322 22.14 1.93 -8.78
N ARG A 323 23.43 2.15 -9.09
CA ARG A 323 24.20 1.23 -9.96
C ARG A 323 24.37 -0.15 -9.34
N GLN A 324 24.54 -0.28 -8.02
CA GLN A 324 24.61 -1.56 -7.33
C GLN A 324 23.25 -2.26 -7.32
N VAL A 325 22.15 -1.55 -7.02
CA VAL A 325 20.78 -2.07 -7.12
C VAL A 325 20.48 -2.60 -8.52
N ARG A 326 20.91 -1.89 -9.58
CA ARG A 326 20.78 -2.35 -10.97
C ARG A 326 21.58 -3.61 -11.31
N LYS A 327 22.54 -4.00 -10.47
CA LYS A 327 23.30 -5.26 -10.62
C LYS A 327 22.69 -6.41 -9.83
N CYS A 328 21.81 -6.12 -8.87
CA CYS A 328 21.08 -7.14 -8.14
C CYS A 328 20.18 -7.95 -9.09
N ARG A 329 20.06 -9.24 -8.80
CA ARG A 329 19.30 -10.23 -9.58
C ARG A 329 17.98 -10.59 -8.92
N SER A 330 17.80 -10.23 -7.65
CA SER A 330 16.58 -10.49 -6.89
C SER A 330 16.32 -9.39 -5.86
N PHE A 331 15.12 -9.42 -5.27
CA PHE A 331 14.75 -8.49 -4.22
C PHE A 331 15.52 -8.77 -2.93
N GLU A 332 15.79 -10.04 -2.62
CA GLU A 332 16.59 -10.46 -1.48
C GLU A 332 18.01 -9.93 -1.56
N GLU A 333 18.60 -9.86 -2.77
CA GLU A 333 19.90 -9.22 -2.97
C GLU A 333 19.84 -7.71 -2.70
N VAL A 334 18.76 -7.03 -3.10
CA VAL A 334 18.54 -5.60 -2.80
C VAL A 334 18.35 -5.38 -1.30
N GLN A 335 17.54 -6.21 -0.63
CA GLN A 335 17.35 -6.16 0.82
C GLN A 335 18.65 -6.40 1.58
N SER A 336 19.46 -7.35 1.11
CA SER A 336 20.78 -7.65 1.69
C SER A 336 21.76 -6.48 1.51
N LEU A 337 21.74 -5.83 0.33
CA LEU A 337 22.51 -4.62 0.06
C LEU A 337 22.13 -3.48 1.00
N ILE A 338 20.83 -3.21 1.17
CA ILE A 338 20.32 -2.16 2.06
C ILE A 338 20.66 -2.48 3.51
N PHE A 339 20.43 -3.72 3.95
CA PHE A 339 20.75 -4.16 5.31
C PHE A 339 22.23 -3.91 5.64
N ARG A 340 23.13 -4.34 4.76
CA ARG A 340 24.58 -4.11 4.91
C ARG A 340 24.91 -2.62 5.02
N ASP A 341 24.34 -1.80 4.16
CA ASP A 341 24.64 -0.37 4.12
C ASP A 341 24.02 0.38 5.33
N LEU A 342 22.89 -0.09 5.87
CA LEU A 342 22.32 0.40 7.15
C LEU A 342 23.17 -0.02 8.36
N VAL A 343 23.60 -1.29 8.44
CA VAL A 343 24.44 -1.80 9.54
C VAL A 343 25.80 -1.10 9.57
N SER A 344 26.40 -0.88 8.39
CA SER A 344 27.68 -0.16 8.27
C SER A 344 27.54 1.36 8.46
N GLY A 345 26.33 1.89 8.57
CA GLY A 345 26.06 3.31 8.76
C GLY A 345 26.25 4.16 7.49
N GLN A 346 26.34 3.54 6.31
CA GLN A 346 26.37 4.24 5.03
C GLN A 346 24.99 4.79 4.63
N LEU A 347 23.93 4.11 5.06
CA LEU A 347 22.55 4.59 5.01
C LEU A 347 22.11 4.94 6.43
N ASP A 348 21.44 6.08 6.61
CA ASP A 348 20.72 6.37 7.85
C ASP A 348 19.27 5.92 7.75
N ILE A 349 18.74 5.49 8.88
CA ILE A 349 17.33 5.18 9.04
C ILE A 349 16.54 6.49 9.20
N PHE A 350 17.17 7.67 9.41
CA PHE A 350 16.48 8.96 9.66
C PHE A 350 17.10 10.18 9.00
#